data_AF-A0A4P9VLJ6-F1
#
_entry.id   AF-A0A4P9VLJ6-F1
#
_cell.length_a   1.000
_cell.length_b   1.000
_cell.length_c   1.000
_cell.angle_alpha   90.00
_cell.angle_beta   90.00
_cell.angle_gamma   90.00
#
_symmetry.space_group_name_H-M   'P 1'
#
loop_
_entity.id
_entity.type
_entity.pdbx_description
1 polymer ?
#
loop_
_entity_poly.entity_id
_entity_poly.type
_entity_poly.pdbx_seq_one_letter_code
_entity_poly.pdbx_strand_id
1 'polypeptide(L)'
;MTMTMYEIIFTGRLTPETSKDTAKENIAKLFKASAAQIETFFSGRPVIIKNQLDITTAQKYERTLLKAGLICQIVDSNTKEPWQAEAAPSPVAASSETASPAPASSITEQTDDPSSSQPAADDHDWTLAPVGADLIQADNTPPPPAPDVSDITLKPMEGYLVNPEEIPKPKAVTPDTSNLSLSSDET
;
A
#
# COMPACT_ATOMS: atom_id res chain seq x y z
N MET A 1 -16.17 19.15 -20.39
CA MET A 1 -15.25 17.99 -20.34
C MET A 1 -14.21 18.29 -19.27
N THR A 2 -14.20 17.55 -18.16
CA THR A 2 -13.11 17.65 -17.17
C THR A 2 -11.87 16.96 -17.75
N MET A 3 -10.78 17.70 -17.95
CA MET A 3 -9.47 17.15 -18.33
C MET A 3 -8.84 16.51 -17.09
N THR A 4 -9.03 15.21 -16.94
CA THR A 4 -8.34 14.44 -15.90
C THR A 4 -6.89 14.22 -16.35
N MET A 5 -5.94 14.77 -15.61
CA MET A 5 -4.52 14.47 -15.80
C MET A 5 -4.16 13.21 -15.04
N TYR A 6 -3.15 12.51 -15.53
CA TYR A 6 -2.63 11.25 -15.02
C TYR A 6 -1.13 11.35 -14.78
N GLU A 7 -0.66 10.57 -13.84
CA GLU A 7 0.75 10.44 -13.46
C GLU A 7 1.15 8.97 -13.58
N ILE A 8 2.41 8.74 -13.93
CA ILE A 8 2.98 7.39 -14.02
C ILE A 8 3.95 7.21 -12.88
N ILE A 9 3.62 6.30 -11.98
CA ILE A 9 4.40 5.98 -10.80
C ILE A 9 5.12 4.66 -11.03
N PHE A 10 6.40 4.62 -10.72
CA PHE A 10 7.18 3.39 -10.72
C PHE A 10 7.49 2.99 -9.29
N THR A 11 7.09 1.76 -8.94
CA THR A 11 7.15 1.21 -7.58
C THR A 11 8.38 0.34 -7.35
N GLY A 12 9.37 0.38 -8.25
CA GLY A 12 10.58 -0.45 -8.14
C GLY A 12 10.38 -1.89 -8.60
N ARG A 13 9.23 -2.24 -9.19
CA ARG A 13 8.97 -3.59 -9.71
C ARG A 13 9.41 -3.74 -11.16
N LEU A 14 10.22 -4.76 -11.41
CA LEU A 14 10.69 -5.16 -12.75
C LEU A 14 9.97 -6.45 -13.18
N THR A 15 9.85 -6.66 -14.49
CA THR A 15 9.44 -7.95 -15.02
C THR A 15 10.59 -8.97 -14.89
N PRO A 16 10.30 -10.27 -14.78
CA PRO A 16 11.34 -11.30 -14.68
C PRO A 16 12.24 -11.40 -15.91
N GLU A 17 11.83 -10.80 -17.03
CA GLU A 17 12.58 -10.76 -18.28
C GLU A 17 13.66 -9.66 -18.30
N THR A 18 13.67 -8.73 -17.33
CA THR A 18 14.57 -7.56 -17.36
C THR A 18 15.37 -7.41 -16.06
N SER A 19 16.70 -7.40 -16.20
CA SER A 19 17.65 -7.18 -15.11
C SER A 19 17.70 -5.71 -14.66
N LYS A 20 18.15 -5.47 -13.42
CA LYS A 20 18.28 -4.13 -12.84
C LYS A 20 19.09 -3.16 -13.73
N ASP A 21 20.20 -3.63 -14.30
CA ASP A 21 21.03 -2.84 -15.22
C ASP A 21 20.30 -2.43 -16.49
N THR A 22 19.62 -3.38 -17.14
CA THR A 22 18.85 -3.14 -18.37
C THR A 22 17.65 -2.23 -18.11
N ALA A 23 16.96 -2.37 -16.97
CA ALA A 23 15.85 -1.50 -16.60
C ALA A 23 16.31 -0.06 -16.34
N LYS A 24 17.49 0.13 -15.74
CA LYS A 24 18.11 1.46 -15.60
C LYS A 24 18.33 2.12 -16.96
N GLU A 25 18.90 1.38 -17.92
CA GLU A 25 19.10 1.89 -19.29
C GLU A 25 17.79 2.19 -20.00
N ASN A 26 16.79 1.32 -19.89
CA ASN A 26 15.51 1.49 -20.55
C ASN A 26 14.76 2.73 -20.04
N ILE A 27 14.78 2.98 -18.73
CA ILE A 27 14.21 4.19 -18.13
C ILE A 27 15.02 5.43 -18.54
N ALA A 28 16.36 5.35 -18.60
CA ALA A 28 17.20 6.46 -19.07
C ALA A 28 16.84 6.84 -20.51
N LYS A 29 16.64 5.85 -21.39
CA LYS A 29 16.33 6.05 -22.81
C LYS A 29 14.91 6.58 -23.03
N LEU A 30 13.91 6.00 -22.35
CA LEU A 30 12.51 6.41 -22.50
C LEU A 30 12.22 7.76 -21.87
N PHE A 31 12.87 8.06 -20.74
CA PHE A 31 12.54 9.23 -19.92
C PHE A 31 13.58 10.33 -19.91
N LYS A 32 14.75 10.10 -20.51
CA LYS A 32 15.91 11.01 -20.44
C LYS A 32 16.25 11.37 -18.98
N ALA A 33 15.97 10.45 -18.05
CA ALA A 33 16.24 10.61 -16.63
C ALA A 33 17.74 10.45 -16.36
N SER A 34 18.28 11.20 -15.40
CA SER A 34 19.69 11.10 -15.01
C SER A 34 19.95 9.88 -14.12
N ALA A 35 21.18 9.36 -14.11
CA ALA A 35 21.57 8.22 -13.29
C ALA A 35 21.14 8.36 -11.81
N ALA A 36 21.23 9.57 -11.25
CA ALA A 36 20.80 9.88 -9.89
C ALA A 36 19.28 9.72 -9.67
N GLN A 37 18.46 10.15 -10.64
CA GLN A 37 17.02 9.92 -10.57
C GLN A 37 16.73 8.43 -10.66
N ILE A 38 17.38 7.72 -11.58
CA ILE A 38 17.27 6.27 -11.78
C ILE A 38 17.57 5.50 -10.49
N GLU A 39 18.66 5.82 -9.81
CA GLU A 39 18.99 5.19 -8.53
C GLU A 39 17.93 5.44 -7.45
N THR A 40 17.34 6.63 -7.43
CA THR A 40 16.22 6.97 -6.54
C THR A 40 14.97 6.15 -6.87
N PHE A 41 14.64 5.95 -8.15
CA PHE A 41 13.55 5.07 -8.61
C PHE A 41 13.75 3.61 -8.17
N PHE A 42 14.99 3.13 -8.15
CA PHE A 42 15.35 1.77 -7.72
C PHE A 42 15.69 1.64 -6.22
N SER A 43 15.52 2.71 -5.45
CA SER A 43 15.72 2.71 -3.99
C SER A 43 14.56 2.06 -3.22
N GLY A 44 13.59 1.48 -3.93
CA GLY A 44 12.44 0.78 -3.35
C GLY A 44 11.30 1.70 -2.90
N ARG A 45 11.40 3.01 -3.17
CA ARG A 45 10.32 3.97 -2.94
C ARG A 45 9.55 4.21 -4.24
N PRO A 46 8.21 4.36 -4.19
CA PRO A 46 7.44 4.75 -5.36
C PRO A 46 7.85 6.17 -5.80
N VAL A 47 8.22 6.33 -7.06
CA VAL A 47 8.62 7.63 -7.61
C VAL A 47 7.85 7.92 -8.89
N ILE A 48 7.39 9.16 -9.03
CA ILE A 48 6.66 9.64 -10.20
C ILE A 48 7.66 9.86 -11.33
N ILE A 49 7.51 9.09 -12.41
CA ILE A 49 8.34 9.18 -13.62
C ILE A 49 7.91 10.39 -14.46
N LYS A 50 6.60 10.61 -14.58
CA LYS A 50 6.00 11.73 -15.32
C LYS A 50 4.65 12.08 -14.74
N ASN A 51 4.39 13.37 -14.66
CA ASN A 51 3.08 13.91 -14.34
C ASN A 51 2.48 14.61 -15.57
N GLN A 52 1.19 14.96 -15.47
CA GLN A 52 0.46 15.74 -16.47
C GLN A 52 0.26 15.03 -17.82
N LEU A 53 -0.01 13.73 -17.80
CA LEU A 53 -0.37 12.96 -19.00
C LEU A 53 -1.88 12.81 -19.15
N ASP A 54 -2.36 12.73 -20.39
CA ASP A 54 -3.75 12.31 -20.66
C ASP A 54 -3.87 10.78 -20.57
N ILE A 55 -5.06 10.23 -20.29
CA ILE A 55 -5.30 8.77 -20.17
C ILE A 55 -4.74 8.00 -21.37
N THR A 56 -4.96 8.52 -22.59
CA THR A 56 -4.54 7.87 -23.84
C THR A 56 -3.01 7.81 -23.95
N THR A 57 -2.37 8.87 -23.44
CA THR A 57 -0.92 8.99 -23.45
C THR A 57 -0.31 8.14 -22.33
N ALA A 58 -0.90 8.15 -21.13
CA ALA A 58 -0.47 7.36 -19.99
C ALA A 58 -0.49 5.86 -20.30
N GLN A 59 -1.55 5.34 -20.93
CA GLN A 59 -1.63 3.94 -21.38
C GLN A 59 -0.56 3.57 -22.43
N LYS A 60 -0.24 4.51 -23.33
CA LYS A 60 0.84 4.29 -24.31
C LYS A 60 2.20 4.18 -23.63
N TYR A 61 2.45 5.02 -22.62
CA TYR A 61 3.67 4.94 -21.83
C TYR A 61 3.71 3.65 -21.02
N GLU A 62 2.65 3.28 -20.29
CA GLU A 62 2.57 2.01 -19.55
C GLU A 62 2.94 0.82 -20.44
N ARG A 63 2.35 0.72 -21.64
CA ARG A 63 2.63 -0.40 -22.54
C ARG A 63 4.04 -0.39 -23.10
N THR A 64 4.65 0.78 -23.24
CA THR A 64 6.05 0.93 -23.65
C THR A 64 7.00 0.56 -22.52
N LEU A 65 6.69 0.97 -21.29
CA LEU A 65 7.47 0.63 -20.10
C LEU A 65 7.36 -0.86 -19.76
N LEU A 66 6.17 -1.45 -19.89
CA LEU A 66 5.95 -2.89 -19.70
C LEU A 66 6.78 -3.72 -20.71
N LYS A 67 6.80 -3.31 -21.98
CA LYS A 67 7.67 -3.90 -23.00
C LYS A 67 9.16 -3.73 -22.72
N ALA A 68 9.52 -2.66 -22.02
CA ALA A 68 10.89 -2.42 -21.58
C ALA A 68 11.21 -3.12 -20.24
N GLY A 69 10.25 -3.88 -19.70
CA GLY A 69 10.38 -4.69 -18.50
C GLY A 69 10.18 -3.97 -17.17
N LEU A 70 9.45 -2.86 -17.18
CA LEU A 70 9.14 -2.07 -15.99
C LEU A 70 7.64 -2.10 -15.71
N ILE A 71 7.28 -2.37 -14.45
CA ILE A 71 5.89 -2.35 -14.00
C ILE A 71 5.60 -0.96 -13.43
N CYS A 72 4.67 -0.25 -14.06
CA CYS A 72 4.30 1.10 -13.70
C CYS A 72 2.80 1.16 -13.39
N GLN A 73 2.41 2.11 -12.53
CA GLN A 73 1.04 2.33 -12.15
C GLN A 73 0.59 3.70 -12.64
N ILE A 74 -0.54 3.73 -13.34
CA ILE A 74 -1.19 4.97 -13.76
C ILE A 74 -2.08 5.42 -12.60
N VAL A 75 -1.94 6.67 -12.18
CA VAL A 75 -2.75 7.28 -11.12
C VAL A 75 -3.33 8.59 -11.64
N ASP A 76 -4.61 8.83 -11.37
CA ASP A 76 -5.27 10.10 -11.65
C ASP A 76 -4.68 11.21 -10.79
N SER A 77 -4.15 12.27 -11.40
CA SER A 77 -3.59 13.42 -10.68
C SER A 77 -4.66 14.25 -9.96
N ASN A 78 -5.95 14.03 -10.27
CA ASN A 78 -7.08 14.67 -9.59
C ASN A 78 -7.54 13.88 -8.36
N THR A 79 -7.20 12.59 -8.29
CA THR A 79 -7.37 11.77 -7.08
C THR A 79 -6.17 12.03 -6.18
N LYS A 80 -6.17 13.17 -5.50
CA LYS A 80 -5.36 13.33 -4.29
C LYS A 80 -5.97 12.44 -3.21
N GLU A 81 -5.51 11.20 -3.07
CA GLU A 81 -5.53 10.43 -1.81
C GLU A 81 -4.85 9.05 -1.99
N PRO A 82 -4.18 8.44 -0.99
CA PRO A 82 -3.72 8.96 0.31
C PRO A 82 -2.26 8.53 0.60
N TRP A 83 -1.27 9.40 0.37
CA TRP A 83 0.01 9.31 1.10
C TRP A 83 0.25 10.55 1.98
N GLN A 84 -0.73 11.46 2.06
CA GLN A 84 -0.53 12.74 2.75
C GLN A 84 -1.77 13.28 3.48
N ALA A 85 -2.77 12.44 3.81
CA ALA A 85 -3.92 12.88 4.59
C ALA A 85 -4.30 11.84 5.64
N GLU A 86 -3.73 11.96 6.83
CA GLU A 86 -4.32 11.51 8.09
C GLU A 86 -4.05 12.61 9.11
N ALA A 87 -4.88 13.65 9.11
CA ALA A 87 -5.05 14.59 10.22
C ALA A 87 -6.16 15.60 9.92
N ALA A 88 -7.43 15.18 10.04
CA ALA A 88 -8.49 16.08 10.49
C ALA A 88 -9.76 15.28 10.85
N PRO A 89 -10.02 15.00 12.14
CA PRO A 89 -11.37 14.74 12.57
C PRO A 89 -12.06 16.09 12.86
N SER A 90 -13.11 16.38 12.10
CA SER A 90 -14.13 17.37 12.45
C SER A 90 -14.78 17.01 13.79
N PRO A 91 -14.99 17.97 14.71
CA PRO A 91 -15.67 17.70 15.97
C PRO A 91 -17.18 17.71 15.74
N VAL A 92 -17.81 16.54 15.74
CA VAL A 92 -19.26 16.43 15.96
C VAL A 92 -19.52 16.12 17.43
N ALA A 93 -20.32 17.00 18.01
CA ALA A 93 -20.76 17.01 19.39
C ALA A 93 -21.59 15.78 19.76
N ALA A 94 -21.40 15.29 20.99
CA ALA A 94 -22.41 14.70 21.88
C ALA A 94 -21.72 14.35 23.21
N SER A 95 -21.87 15.16 24.25
CA SER A 95 -22.85 14.98 25.34
C SER A 95 -22.88 13.58 25.99
N SER A 96 -22.29 13.50 27.19
CA SER A 96 -22.88 12.88 28.39
C SER A 96 -22.02 13.34 29.58
N GLU A 97 -22.51 14.23 30.44
CA GLU A 97 -23.49 13.99 31.52
C GLU A 97 -22.88 13.22 32.71
N THR A 98 -22.88 13.90 33.86
CA THR A 98 -22.81 13.41 35.25
C THR A 98 -21.60 12.59 35.72
N ALA A 99 -20.81 13.17 36.62
CA ALA A 99 -20.88 12.85 38.05
C ALA A 99 -19.97 13.77 38.88
N SER A 100 -20.59 14.64 39.67
CA SER A 100 -20.00 15.13 40.93
C SER A 100 -20.04 13.97 41.93
N PRO A 101 -18.98 13.76 42.74
CA PRO A 101 -19.00 14.40 44.06
C PRO A 101 -17.63 14.93 44.51
N ALA A 102 -17.66 16.12 45.09
CA ALA A 102 -16.65 16.63 46.01
C ALA A 102 -16.91 16.07 47.43
N PRO A 103 -16.19 16.52 48.48
CA PRO A 103 -14.77 16.33 48.79
C PRO A 103 -14.60 15.71 50.20
N ALA A 104 -13.43 15.20 50.56
CA ALA A 104 -12.80 15.34 51.90
C ALA A 104 -11.67 14.33 52.15
N SER A 105 -10.68 14.81 52.90
CA SER A 105 -9.67 14.07 53.69
C SER A 105 -8.46 13.58 52.87
N SER A 106 -7.21 13.88 53.17
CA SER A 106 -6.61 14.43 54.39
C SER A 106 -5.34 15.21 54.08
N ILE A 107 -5.16 16.30 54.81
CA ILE A 107 -3.90 17.00 55.07
C ILE A 107 -3.07 16.16 56.06
N THR A 108 -1.76 16.02 55.80
CA THR A 108 -0.62 15.85 56.73
C THR A 108 0.59 15.41 55.88
N GLU A 109 1.79 15.96 55.93
CA GLU A 109 2.42 16.99 56.76
C GLU A 109 3.87 17.14 56.21
N GLN A 110 4.42 18.37 56.24
CA GLN A 110 5.87 18.68 56.35
C GLN A 110 6.83 18.21 55.24
N THR A 111 7.87 18.91 54.79
CA THR A 111 8.69 20.06 55.20
C THR A 111 9.46 20.38 53.91
N ASP A 112 9.66 21.61 53.45
CA ASP A 112 10.80 22.46 53.81
C ASP A 112 10.75 23.63 52.80
N ASP A 113 10.71 24.86 53.28
CA ASP A 113 11.17 26.03 52.51
C ASP A 113 12.49 26.43 53.18
N PRO A 114 13.54 26.70 52.40
CA PRO A 114 13.79 28.11 52.15
C PRO A 114 14.12 28.43 50.69
N SER A 115 13.41 29.46 50.20
CA SER A 115 14.05 30.62 49.56
C SER A 115 14.47 30.50 48.08
N SER A 116 13.65 31.17 47.25
CA SER A 116 14.03 32.11 46.19
C SER A 116 15.21 31.76 45.27
N SER A 117 14.88 31.46 44.01
CA SER A 117 15.20 32.36 42.89
C SER A 117 14.51 31.89 41.63
N GLN A 118 13.46 32.62 41.26
CA GLN A 118 13.00 32.67 39.88
C GLN A 118 13.91 33.65 39.14
N PRO A 119 14.57 33.25 38.04
CA PRO A 119 14.73 34.12 36.90
C PRO A 119 13.51 33.93 36.00
N ALA A 120 12.88 35.08 35.76
CA ALA A 120 12.06 35.43 34.62
C ALA A 120 11.91 34.40 33.49
N ALA A 121 10.64 34.20 33.11
CA ALA A 121 10.16 33.88 31.77
C ALA A 121 11.25 33.76 30.69
N ASP A 122 11.46 32.53 30.25
CA ASP A 122 11.80 32.26 28.86
C ASP A 122 10.66 31.43 28.28
N ASP A 123 10.24 31.84 27.09
CA ASP A 123 8.99 31.58 26.36
C ASP A 123 8.86 30.11 25.88
N HIS A 124 9.08 29.15 26.77
CA HIS A 124 9.22 27.76 26.39
C HIS A 124 8.58 26.82 27.41
N ASP A 125 7.33 26.41 27.14
CA ASP A 125 6.51 25.42 27.85
C ASP A 125 7.09 23.97 27.83
N TRP A 126 8.39 23.79 28.01
CA TRP A 126 9.01 22.46 28.09
C TRP A 126 9.35 22.11 29.52
N THR A 127 8.60 21.13 30.06
CA THR A 127 8.86 20.51 31.37
C THR A 127 9.73 19.26 31.21
N LEU A 128 10.70 19.08 32.10
CA LEU A 128 11.63 17.94 32.08
C LEU A 128 10.98 16.72 32.77
N ALA A 129 10.87 15.61 32.04
CA ALA A 129 10.36 14.36 32.61
C ALA A 129 11.36 13.76 33.62
N PRO A 130 10.87 13.07 34.67
CA PRO A 130 11.73 12.41 35.66
C PRO A 130 12.62 11.33 35.00
N VAL A 131 13.77 11.05 35.62
CA VAL A 131 14.73 10.07 35.11
C VAL A 131 14.08 8.69 34.97
N GLY A 132 14.22 8.07 33.79
CA GLY A 132 13.60 6.78 33.46
C GLY A 132 12.16 6.85 32.95
N ALA A 133 11.59 8.05 32.75
CA ALA A 133 10.33 8.20 32.05
C ALA A 133 10.46 7.75 30.59
N ASP A 134 9.52 6.90 30.17
CA ASP A 134 9.42 6.45 28.79
C ASP A 134 8.90 7.61 27.94
N LEU A 135 9.81 8.25 27.18
CA LEU A 135 9.50 9.41 26.33
C LEU A 135 8.83 9.00 25.02
N ILE A 136 8.73 7.70 24.75
CA ILE A 136 7.96 7.20 23.60
C ILE A 136 6.50 7.10 24.03
N GLN A 137 5.64 7.79 23.30
CA GLN A 137 4.21 7.59 23.44
C GLN A 137 3.92 6.17 22.98
N ALA A 138 3.52 5.29 23.92
CA ALA A 138 3.07 3.95 23.56
C ALA A 138 2.05 4.11 22.44
N ASP A 139 2.41 3.62 21.25
CA ASP A 139 1.62 3.77 20.05
C ASP A 139 0.28 3.07 20.29
N ASN A 140 -0.70 3.83 20.77
CA ASN A 140 -2.05 3.36 21.05
C ASN A 140 -2.84 3.36 19.73
N THR A 141 -2.19 2.94 18.65
CA THR A 141 -2.87 2.71 17.39
C THR A 141 -3.72 1.48 17.59
N PRO A 142 -5.05 1.57 17.39
CA PRO A 142 -5.90 0.39 17.50
C PRO A 142 -5.40 -0.69 16.54
N PRO A 143 -5.50 -1.99 16.91
CA PRO A 143 -5.09 -3.07 16.02
C PRO A 143 -5.80 -2.92 14.68
N PRO A 144 -5.11 -3.21 13.55
CA PRO A 144 -5.69 -3.05 12.24
C PRO A 144 -6.97 -3.89 12.12
N PRO A 145 -7.96 -3.43 11.33
CA PRO A 145 -9.17 -4.19 11.09
C PRO A 145 -8.82 -5.58 10.51
N ALA A 146 -9.59 -6.60 10.90
CA ALA A 146 -9.40 -7.95 10.38
C ALA A 146 -9.58 -7.97 8.85
N PRO A 147 -8.78 -8.76 8.11
CA PRO A 147 -8.94 -8.89 6.66
C PRO A 147 -10.30 -9.54 6.33
N ASP A 148 -10.91 -9.11 5.23
CA ASP A 148 -12.12 -9.74 4.74
C ASP A 148 -11.79 -11.13 4.17
N VAL A 149 -12.44 -12.16 4.70
CA VAL A 149 -12.27 -13.57 4.29
C VAL A 149 -13.55 -14.15 3.69
N SER A 150 -14.51 -13.30 3.31
CA SER A 150 -15.83 -13.73 2.83
C SER A 150 -15.74 -14.52 1.52
N ASP A 151 -14.70 -14.25 0.71
CA ASP A 151 -14.44 -14.96 -0.55
C ASP A 151 -13.72 -16.31 -0.38
N ILE A 152 -13.27 -16.65 0.84
CA ILE A 152 -12.52 -17.89 1.11
C ILE A 152 -13.49 -18.93 1.69
N THR A 153 -13.97 -19.84 0.83
CA THR A 153 -14.83 -20.96 1.28
C THR A 153 -13.98 -22.22 1.54
N LEU A 154 -14.08 -22.78 2.76
CA LEU A 154 -13.45 -24.05 3.10
C LEU A 154 -14.39 -25.20 2.72
N LYS A 155 -13.92 -26.11 1.85
CA LYS A 155 -14.55 -27.41 1.66
C LYS A 155 -14.03 -28.42 2.70
N PRO A 156 -14.85 -29.41 3.11
CA PRO A 156 -14.40 -30.51 3.95
C PRO A 156 -13.19 -31.23 3.32
N MET A 157 -12.31 -31.76 4.16
CA MET A 157 -11.02 -32.38 3.75
C MET A 157 -11.21 -33.55 2.77
N GLU A 158 -12.37 -34.18 2.77
CA GLU A 158 -12.74 -35.21 1.81
C GLU A 158 -13.51 -34.63 0.61
N GLY A 159 -12.80 -34.36 -0.49
CA GLY A 159 -13.40 -33.99 -1.77
C GLY A 159 -12.45 -33.29 -2.74
N TYR A 160 -12.84 -33.24 -4.02
CA TYR A 160 -12.13 -32.42 -5.00
C TYR A 160 -12.38 -30.93 -4.72
N LEU A 161 -11.29 -30.15 -4.68
CA LEU A 161 -11.35 -28.71 -4.44
C LEU A 161 -12.14 -28.00 -5.56
N VAL A 162 -11.91 -28.45 -6.80
CA VAL A 162 -12.60 -27.98 -8.02
C VAL A 162 -13.95 -28.67 -8.16
N ASN A 163 -15.01 -27.91 -8.44
CA ASN A 163 -16.32 -28.48 -8.75
C ASN A 163 -16.25 -29.25 -10.08
N PRO A 164 -16.87 -30.44 -10.21
CA PRO A 164 -16.83 -31.22 -11.44
C PRO A 164 -17.46 -30.50 -12.66
N GLU A 165 -18.37 -29.54 -12.43
CA GLU A 165 -18.92 -28.66 -13.47
C GLU A 165 -17.95 -27.57 -13.96
N GLU A 166 -16.94 -27.24 -13.16
CA GLU A 166 -15.90 -26.25 -13.50
C GLU A 166 -14.76 -26.89 -14.31
N ILE A 167 -14.70 -28.23 -14.35
CA ILE A 167 -13.77 -28.97 -15.19
C ILE A 167 -14.24 -28.82 -16.64
N PRO A 168 -13.49 -28.13 -17.52
CA PRO A 168 -13.89 -27.95 -18.91
C PRO A 168 -14.01 -29.32 -19.58
N LYS A 169 -15.20 -29.62 -20.10
CA LYS A 169 -15.43 -30.86 -20.86
C LYS A 169 -14.45 -30.89 -22.04
N PRO A 170 -13.58 -31.91 -22.16
CA PRO A 170 -12.69 -32.00 -23.29
C PRO A 170 -13.53 -32.04 -24.57
N LYS A 171 -13.24 -31.14 -25.51
CA LYS A 171 -13.86 -31.19 -26.84
C LYS A 171 -13.48 -32.52 -27.47
N ALA A 172 -14.47 -33.33 -27.83
CA ALA A 172 -14.24 -34.59 -28.52
C ALA A 172 -13.55 -34.29 -29.86
N VAL A 173 -12.25 -34.58 -29.94
CA VAL A 173 -11.51 -34.61 -31.19
C VAL A 173 -11.79 -35.97 -31.80
N THR A 174 -12.50 -36.02 -32.93
CA THR A 174 -12.61 -37.24 -33.72
C THR A 174 -11.26 -37.49 -34.40
N PRO A 175 -10.49 -38.53 -34.02
CA PRO A 175 -9.26 -38.85 -34.73
C PRO A 175 -9.60 -39.27 -36.16
N ASP A 176 -8.84 -38.77 -37.14
CA ASP A 176 -8.98 -39.22 -38.54
C ASP A 176 -8.40 -40.64 -38.65
N THR A 177 -9.29 -41.62 -38.81
CA THR A 177 -8.92 -43.03 -38.97
C THR A 177 -8.81 -43.44 -40.43
N SER A 178 -8.73 -42.49 -41.37
CA SER A 178 -8.78 -42.75 -42.81
C SER A 178 -7.58 -43.54 -43.34
N ASN A 179 -6.50 -43.66 -42.55
CA ASN A 179 -5.29 -44.40 -42.89
C ASN A 179 -5.19 -45.78 -42.21
N LEU A 180 -6.21 -46.20 -41.45
CA LEU A 180 -6.26 -47.51 -40.79
C LEU A 180 -6.99 -48.50 -41.71
N SER A 181 -6.22 -49.25 -42.50
CA SER A 181 -6.73 -50.40 -43.27
C SER A 181 -6.44 -51.69 -42.50
N LEU A 182 -7.50 -52.43 -42.15
CA LEU A 182 -7.38 -53.80 -41.68
C LEU A 182 -7.21 -54.70 -42.90
N SER A 183 -6.03 -55.32 -43.03
CA SER A 183 -5.88 -56.48 -43.89
C SER A 183 -6.68 -57.61 -43.25
N SER A 184 -7.86 -57.90 -43.80
CA SER A 184 -8.61 -59.10 -43.46
C SER A 184 -7.77 -60.30 -43.87
N ASP A 185 -7.15 -60.93 -42.88
CA ASP A 185 -6.54 -62.25 -42.95
C ASP A 185 -7.68 -63.27 -42.94
N GLU A 186 -7.96 -63.90 -44.08
CA GLU A 186 -8.74 -65.14 -44.11
C GLU A 186 -8.19 -66.06 -45.19
N THR A 187 -7.46 -67.06 -44.69
CA THR A 187 -7.37 -68.49 -45.05
C THR A 187 -7.63 -68.96 -46.49
#